data_AF-A0A3C0STU9-F1
#
_entry.id   AF-A0A3C0STU9-F1
#
_cell.length_a   1.000
_cell.length_b   1.000
_cell.length_c   1.000
_cell.angle_alpha   90.00
_cell.angle_beta   90.00
_cell.angle_gamma   90.00
#
_symmetry.space_group_name_H-M   'P 1'
#
loop_
_entity.id
_entity.type
_entity.pdbx_description
1 polymer ?
#
loop_
_entity_poly.entity_id
_entity_poly.type
_entity_poly.pdbx_seq_one_letter_code
_entity_poly.pdbx_strand_id
1 'polypeptide(L)'
;MDVNTGKVYDLGDLFNTRMNYAKILSDIAMKKANEMNINFIEPYNGITDTQQFYLTPEALVLYYQVGEYTPASMGLFRITIPYNEISNILSPESPIVRLMGTRSV
;
A
#
# COMPACT_ATOMS: atom_id res chain seq x y z
N MET A 1 0.29 -2.40 13.35
CA MET A 1 -0.06 -1.95 14.72
C MET A 1 0.51 -0.56 14.93
N ASP A 2 -0.30 0.38 15.38
CA ASP A 2 0.18 1.67 15.88
C ASP A 2 0.67 1.50 17.31
N VAL A 3 1.95 1.79 17.54
CA VAL A 3 2.62 1.59 18.83
C VAL A 3 2.19 2.59 19.90
N ASN A 4 1.58 3.72 19.52
CA ASN A 4 1.11 4.74 20.46
C ASN A 4 -0.29 4.41 20.99
N THR A 5 -1.13 3.80 20.15
CA THR A 5 -2.55 3.53 20.47
C THR A 5 -2.85 2.06 20.73
N GLY A 6 -1.94 1.15 20.34
CA GLY A 6 -2.18 -0.28 20.36
C GLY A 6 -3.13 -0.77 19.25
N LYS A 7 -3.66 0.14 18.41
CA LYS A 7 -4.62 -0.21 17.36
C LYS A 7 -3.94 -1.02 16.26
N VAL A 8 -4.54 -2.15 15.91
CA VAL A 8 -4.23 -2.89 14.68
C VAL A 8 -5.13 -2.33 13.57
N TYR A 9 -4.53 -2.05 12.41
CA TYR A 9 -5.22 -1.49 11.25
C TYR A 9 -5.20 -2.53 10.15
N ASP A 10 -6.36 -2.80 9.57
CA ASP A 10 -6.46 -3.46 8.28
C ASP A 10 -6.24 -2.43 7.16
N LEU A 11 -5.95 -2.90 5.94
CA LEU A 11 -5.68 -1.98 4.82
C LEU A 11 -6.87 -1.03 4.57
N GLY A 12 -8.09 -1.55 4.70
CA GLY A 12 -9.32 -0.77 4.52
C GLY A 12 -9.48 0.38 5.51
N ASP A 13 -8.95 0.26 6.73
CA ASP A 13 -9.03 1.31 7.74
C ASP A 13 -8.26 2.59 7.36
N LEU A 14 -7.35 2.49 6.39
CA LEU A 14 -6.57 3.63 5.91
C LEU A 14 -7.37 4.55 4.99
N PHE A 15 -8.49 4.08 4.43
CA PHE A 15 -9.16 4.71 3.30
C PHE A 15 -10.62 5.06 3.60
N ASN A 16 -11.13 6.04 2.88
CA ASN A 16 -12.52 6.47 2.99
C ASN A 16 -13.45 5.40 2.38
N THR A 17 -14.32 4.83 3.20
CA THR A 17 -15.25 3.75 2.81
C THR A 17 -16.30 4.14 1.77
N ARG A 18 -16.50 5.45 1.52
CA ARG A 18 -17.37 5.95 0.44
C ARG A 18 -16.71 5.89 -0.93
N MET A 19 -15.39 5.67 -0.99
CA MET A 19 -14.64 5.52 -2.22
C MET A 19 -14.28 4.06 -2.43
N ASN A 20 -14.24 3.64 -3.69
CA ASN A 20 -13.75 2.32 -4.06
C ASN A 20 -12.21 2.30 -3.98
N TYR A 21 -11.67 2.36 -2.76
CA TYR A 21 -10.25 2.40 -2.52
C TYR A 21 -9.54 1.18 -3.10
N ALA A 22 -10.18 0.02 -3.08
CA ALA A 22 -9.61 -1.22 -3.60
C ALA A 22 -9.30 -1.11 -5.09
N LYS A 23 -10.26 -0.63 -5.88
CA LYS A 23 -10.04 -0.39 -7.31
C LYS A 23 -8.95 0.66 -7.55
N ILE A 24 -9.02 1.81 -6.88
CA ILE A 24 -8.07 2.91 -7.08
C ILE A 24 -6.65 2.48 -6.72
N LEU A 25 -6.50 1.77 -5.60
CA LEU A 25 -5.21 1.30 -5.11
C LEU A 25 -4.64 0.20 -6.01
N SER A 26 -5.47 -0.73 -6.51
CA SER A 26 -5.06 -1.70 -7.52
C SER A 26 -4.58 -1.04 -8.81
N ASP A 27 -5.29 -0.02 -9.30
CA ASP A 27 -4.91 0.71 -10.51
C ASP A 27 -3.53 1.39 -10.34
N ILE A 28 -3.30 2.05 -9.19
CA ILE A 28 -2.00 2.64 -8.84
C ILE A 28 -0.92 1.55 -8.77
N ALA A 29 -1.21 0.43 -8.11
CA ALA A 29 -0.24 -0.61 -7.88
C ALA A 29 0.16 -1.32 -9.19
N MET A 30 -0.80 -1.58 -10.08
CA MET A 30 -0.53 -2.12 -11.43
C MET A 30 0.28 -1.15 -12.27
N LYS A 31 -0.02 0.15 -12.23
CA LYS A 31 0.78 1.16 -12.94
C LYS A 31 2.23 1.13 -12.49
N LYS A 32 2.48 1.15 -11.17
CA LYS A 32 3.84 1.07 -10.61
C LYS A 32 4.54 -0.23 -10.95
N ALA A 33 3.84 -1.36 -10.89
CA ALA A 33 4.38 -2.66 -11.30
C ALA A 33 4.83 -2.66 -12.77
N ASN A 34 4.06 -2.06 -13.67
CA ASN A 34 4.42 -1.95 -15.08
C ASN A 34 5.68 -1.08 -15.28
N GLU A 35 5.84 -0.02 -14.50
CA GLU A 35 7.04 0.85 -14.54
C GLU A 35 8.33 0.13 -14.10
N MET A 36 8.21 -0.95 -13.31
CA MET A 36 9.36 -1.74 -12.87
C MET A 36 9.96 -2.62 -13.98
N ASN A 37 9.25 -2.83 -15.10
CA ASN A 37 9.67 -3.68 -16.22
C ASN A 37 10.10 -5.10 -15.78
N ILE A 38 9.35 -5.70 -14.85
CA ILE A 38 9.61 -7.05 -14.32
C ILE A 38 8.81 -8.08 -15.10
N ASN A 39 9.43 -9.24 -15.37
CA ASN A 39 8.72 -10.41 -15.88
C ASN A 39 8.05 -11.14 -14.72
N PHE A 40 6.74 -10.98 -14.60
CA PHE A 40 5.94 -11.68 -13.61
C PHE A 40 5.80 -13.18 -13.95
N ILE A 41 5.86 -14.04 -12.93
CA ILE A 41 5.62 -15.49 -13.08
C ILE A 41 4.14 -15.85 -13.00
N GLU A 42 3.32 -14.97 -12.41
CA GLU A 42 1.86 -15.06 -12.31
C GLU A 42 1.23 -13.70 -12.65
N PRO A 43 0.00 -13.64 -13.19
CA PRO A 43 -0.67 -12.37 -13.50
C PRO A 43 -0.86 -11.49 -12.26
N TYR A 44 -0.28 -10.29 -12.28
CA TYR A 44 -0.41 -9.33 -11.21
C TYR A 44 -1.60 -8.38 -11.44
N ASN A 45 -2.60 -8.44 -10.54
CA ASN A 45 -3.88 -7.72 -10.67
C ASN A 45 -4.09 -6.63 -9.59
N GLY A 46 -3.02 -6.19 -8.92
CA GLY A 46 -3.09 -5.16 -7.89
C GLY A 46 -3.19 -5.72 -6.47
N ILE A 47 -4.07 -5.14 -5.65
CA ILE A 47 -4.21 -5.54 -4.24
C ILE A 47 -5.04 -6.82 -4.09
N THR A 48 -4.84 -7.53 -2.98
CA THR A 48 -5.63 -8.72 -2.59
C THR A 48 -6.63 -8.42 -1.47
N ASP A 49 -7.58 -9.33 -1.23
CA ASP A 49 -8.57 -9.18 -0.15
C ASP A 49 -7.93 -9.14 1.24
N THR A 50 -6.79 -9.81 1.42
CA THR A 50 -6.00 -9.85 2.65
C THR A 50 -4.66 -9.14 2.49
N GLN A 51 -4.64 -8.07 1.68
CA GLN A 51 -3.42 -7.39 1.27
C GLN A 51 -2.57 -6.99 2.48
N GLN A 52 -1.32 -7.47 2.46
CA GLN A 52 -0.35 -7.14 3.46
C GLN A 52 0.32 -5.81 3.15
N PHE A 53 0.57 -5.00 4.19
CA PHE A 53 1.19 -3.70 4.04
C PHE A 53 1.99 -3.28 5.28
N TYR A 54 2.84 -2.28 5.10
CA TYR A 54 3.39 -1.49 6.20
C TYR A 54 3.49 -0.02 5.78
N LEU A 55 3.64 0.86 6.78
CA LEU A 55 3.80 2.29 6.58
C LEU A 55 5.26 2.67 6.82
N THR A 56 5.82 3.49 5.92
CA THR A 56 7.09 4.19 6.15
C THR A 56 6.78 5.63 6.57
N PRO A 57 7.78 6.49 6.84
CA PRO A 57 7.51 7.91 7.05
C PRO A 57 6.83 8.62 5.87
N GLU A 58 6.88 8.06 4.65
CA GLU A 58 6.49 8.78 3.42
C GLU A 58 5.56 8.02 2.48
N ALA A 59 5.35 6.72 2.72
CA ALA A 59 4.64 5.86 1.79
C ALA A 59 3.89 4.71 2.47
N LEU A 60 2.86 4.25 1.78
CA LEU A 60 2.23 2.96 1.98
C LEU A 60 3.00 1.95 1.15
N VAL A 61 3.53 0.89 1.78
CA VAL A 61 4.19 -0.20 1.07
C VAL A 61 3.31 -1.43 1.12
N LEU A 62 2.82 -1.84 -0.04
CA LEU A 62 2.16 -3.13 -0.24
C LEU A 62 3.24 -4.18 -0.48
N TYR A 63 3.09 -5.36 0.11
CA TYR A 63 4.02 -6.45 -0.11
C TYR A 63 3.30 -7.78 -0.31
N TYR A 64 3.97 -8.68 -1.01
CA TYR A 64 3.46 -9.96 -1.47
C TYR A 64 4.41 -11.08 -1.07
N GLN A 65 3.92 -12.31 -0.96
CA GLN A 65 4.73 -13.43 -0.52
C GLN A 65 5.85 -13.72 -1.54
N VAL A 66 6.99 -14.20 -1.03
CA VAL A 66 8.13 -14.57 -1.89
C VAL A 66 7.70 -15.68 -2.83
N GLY A 67 7.94 -15.50 -4.14
CA GLY A 67 7.54 -16.48 -5.15
C GLY A 67 6.07 -16.38 -5.59
N GLU A 68 5.30 -15.41 -5.08
CA GLU A 68 3.89 -15.23 -5.47
C GLU A 68 3.76 -14.64 -6.88
N TYR A 69 4.46 -13.53 -7.15
CA TYR A 69 4.39 -12.82 -8.44
C TYR A 69 5.74 -12.72 -9.15
N THR A 70 6.84 -12.79 -8.42
CA THR A 70 8.21 -12.69 -8.95
C THR A 70 9.03 -13.91 -8.54
N PRO A 71 10.09 -14.27 -9.28
CA PRO A 71 10.99 -15.35 -8.87
C PRO A 71 11.53 -15.12 -7.45
N ALA A 72 11.60 -16.18 -6.64
CA ALA A 72 12.06 -16.10 -5.26
C ALA A 72 13.47 -15.48 -5.10
N SER A 73 14.32 -15.59 -6.14
CA SER A 73 15.64 -14.97 -6.19
C SER A 73 15.61 -13.44 -6.17
N MET A 74 14.48 -12.81 -6.50
CA MET A 74 14.29 -11.35 -6.38
C MET A 74 13.86 -10.92 -4.97
N GLY A 75 13.60 -11.86 -4.07
CA GLY A 75 13.15 -11.58 -2.70
C GLY A 75 11.69 -11.10 -2.64
N LEU A 76 11.39 -10.25 -1.66
CA LEU A 76 10.02 -9.79 -1.41
C LEU A 76 9.57 -8.78 -2.48
N PHE A 77 8.51 -9.09 -3.20
CA PHE A 77 7.88 -8.15 -4.13
C PHE A 77 7.12 -7.06 -3.35
N ARG A 78 7.37 -5.81 -3.71
CA ARG A 78 6.82 -4.63 -3.01
C ARG A 78 6.37 -3.58 -4.00
N ILE A 79 5.27 -2.91 -3.67
CA ILE A 79 4.81 -1.71 -4.34
C ILE A 79 4.79 -0.56 -3.32
N THR A 80 5.60 0.46 -3.58
CA THR A 80 5.69 1.66 -2.74
C THR A 80 4.81 2.76 -3.32
N ILE A 81 3.83 3.20 -2.54
CA ILE A 81 2.87 4.25 -2.90
C ILE A 81 3.08 5.47 -1.99
N PRO A 82 3.73 6.53 -2.50
CA PRO A 82 3.86 7.81 -1.80
C PRO A 82 2.51 8.35 -1.31
N TYR A 83 2.50 8.93 -0.11
CA TYR A 83 1.24 9.42 0.49
C TYR A 83 0.54 10.53 -0.32
N ASN A 84 1.28 11.35 -1.04
CA ASN A 84 0.70 12.37 -1.91
C ASN A 84 -0.18 11.77 -3.03
N GLU A 85 0.15 10.57 -3.54
CA GLU A 85 -0.61 9.88 -4.59
C GLU A 85 -1.97 9.34 -4.11
N ILE A 86 -2.14 9.13 -2.80
CA ILE A 86 -3.35 8.54 -2.19
C ILE A 86 -4.04 9.49 -1.19
N SER A 87 -3.52 10.70 -1.01
CA SER A 87 -3.99 11.65 0.01
C SER A 87 -5.47 12.00 -0.12
N ASN A 88 -6.00 12.04 -1.34
CA ASN A 88 -7.40 12.33 -1.64
C ASN A 88 -8.36 11.17 -1.32
N ILE A 89 -7.84 9.95 -1.09
CA ILE A 89 -8.66 8.76 -0.80
C ILE A 89 -8.58 8.30 0.67
N LEU A 90 -7.77 8.95 1.49
CA LEU A 90 -7.59 8.59 2.90
C LEU A 90 -8.86 8.81 3.72
N SER A 91 -9.06 7.96 4.72
CA SER A 91 -9.99 8.25 5.81
C SER A 91 -9.46 9.41 6.66
N PRO A 92 -10.30 10.31 7.20
CA PRO A 92 -9.87 11.31 8.18
C PRO A 92 -9.17 10.72 9.41
N GLU A 93 -9.51 9.47 9.76
CA GLU A 93 -8.94 8.74 10.91
C GLU A 93 -7.69 7.92 10.55
N SER A 94 -7.30 7.95 9.28
CA SER A 94 -6.15 7.18 8.79
C SER A 94 -4.88 7.59 9.54
N PRO A 95 -4.07 6.62 10.01
CA PRO A 95 -2.78 6.91 10.64
C PRO A 95 -1.84 7.67 9.69
N ILE A 96 -2.03 7.53 8.37
CA ILE A 96 -1.25 8.26 7.36
C ILE A 96 -1.44 9.78 7.50
N VAL A 97 -2.64 10.26 7.83
CA VAL A 97 -2.91 11.69 8.02
C VAL A 97 -2.02 12.27 9.13
N ARG A 98 -1.81 11.51 10.22
CA ARG A 98 -0.88 11.91 11.29
C ARG A 98 0.58 11.92 10.82
N LEU A 99 1.00 10.87 10.10
CA LEU A 99 2.37 10.76 9.57
C LEU A 99 2.72 11.88 8.59
N MET A 100 1.76 12.33 7.77
CA MET A 100 1.94 13.49 6.88
C MET A 100 2.05 14.81 7.65
N GLY A 101 1.29 14.96 8.75
CA GLY A 101 1.26 16.18 9.56
C GLY A 101 2.46 16.37 10.50
N THR A 102 3.21 15.31 10.82
CA THR A 102 4.39 15.38 11.69
C THR A 102 5.63 16.05 11.06
N ARG A 103 5.52 16.56 9.82
CA ARG A 103 6.61 17.24 9.09
C ARG A 103 6.76 18.75 9.39
N SER A 104 6.14 19.27 10.45
CA SER A 104 6.38 20.65 10.90
C SER A 104 7.57 20.74 11.85
N VAL A 105 8.79 20.67 11.31
CA VAL A 105 9.99 21.51 11.64
C VAL A 105 11.16 21.12 10.74
#